data_AF-B0E0I4-F1
#
_entry.id   AF-B0E0I4-F1
#
_cell.length_a   1.000
_cell.length_b   1.000
_cell.length_c   1.000
_cell.angle_alpha   90.00
_cell.angle_beta   90.00
_cell.angle_gamma   90.00
#
_symmetry.space_group_name_H-M   'P 1'
#
loop_
_entity.id
_entity.type
_entity.pdbx_description
1 polymer ?
#
loop_
_entity_poly.entity_id
_entity_poly.type
_entity_poly.pdbx_seq_one_letter_code
_entity_poly.pdbx_strand_id
1 'polypeptide(L)'
;MPANNNDTDLQRLQPHHTYYIMGGDLHFLVEKTLFRVHSYFFIRDSVKFNKILQPSATAGQFREGSESNPIVIPDISPDDFATFLWVFYNPKYTSYDHAPVESWVLILKLAHKWEFVAVKDCAARQLETKTDISVAERLRLYQEVEVDSDKYIVPLFKALCKRDIPLTLEESKLLGIETVYLISTAREKLRAVPSDGGKSPLPRDLEDEDVTRTILNLLDPKAANDNQNGLPSRSDTKKRRNGTSASKDTQDSTSKTGGNS
;
A
#
# COMPACT_ATOMS: atom_id res chain seq x y z
N MET A 1 -26.73 -6.48 57.77
CA MET A 1 -25.44 -6.93 57.19
C MET A 1 -25.61 -6.92 55.68
N PRO A 2 -24.92 -6.04 54.93
CA PRO A 2 -25.22 -5.85 53.52
C PRO A 2 -24.64 -7.00 52.68
N ALA A 3 -25.30 -7.20 51.54
CA ALA A 3 -25.12 -8.29 50.60
C ALA A 3 -23.69 -8.36 50.03
N ASN A 4 -23.19 -9.59 49.94
CA ASN A 4 -21.94 -9.90 49.25
C ASN A 4 -22.22 -9.84 47.74
N ASN A 5 -21.91 -8.69 47.14
CA ASN A 5 -21.96 -8.44 45.70
C ASN A 5 -20.84 -9.24 45.02
N ASN A 6 -21.03 -10.56 44.88
CA ASN A 6 -20.27 -11.37 43.93
C ASN A 6 -20.99 -11.39 42.58
N ASP A 7 -21.27 -10.19 42.05
CA ASP A 7 -21.42 -9.96 40.61
C ASP A 7 -20.03 -10.08 39.97
N THR A 8 -19.44 -11.27 40.03
CA THR A 8 -18.39 -11.64 39.10
C THR A 8 -19.11 -12.15 37.87
N ASP A 9 -19.51 -11.19 37.04
CA ASP A 9 -19.92 -11.32 35.65
C ASP A 9 -19.55 -12.71 35.09
N LEU A 10 -20.51 -13.66 35.12
CA LEU A 10 -20.36 -15.01 34.54
C LEU A 10 -20.35 -14.87 33.02
N GLN A 11 -19.30 -14.26 32.49
CA GLN A 11 -19.07 -14.12 31.07
C GLN A 11 -18.74 -15.51 30.54
N ARG A 12 -19.79 -16.24 30.17
CA ARG A 12 -19.67 -17.52 29.49
C ARG A 12 -18.89 -17.27 28.20
N LEU A 13 -17.69 -17.85 28.12
CA LEU A 13 -16.94 -17.91 26.88
C LEU A 13 -17.83 -18.56 25.80
N GLN A 14 -17.90 -17.93 24.63
CA GLN A 14 -18.76 -18.38 23.54
C GLN A 14 -17.90 -19.02 22.43
N PRO A 15 -18.20 -20.24 22.00
CA PRO A 15 -17.57 -20.81 20.81
C PRO A 15 -17.87 -19.96 19.56
N HIS A 16 -16.86 -19.69 18.75
CA HIS A 16 -17.06 -19.02 17.46
C HIS A 16 -17.89 -19.92 16.53
N HIS A 17 -18.93 -19.37 15.91
CA HIS A 17 -19.88 -20.16 15.12
C HIS A 17 -19.25 -20.91 13.93
N THR A 18 -18.28 -20.31 13.22
CA THR A 18 -17.55 -20.96 12.11
C THR A 18 -16.26 -21.67 12.55
N TYR A 19 -15.42 -21.01 13.34
CA TYR A 19 -14.05 -21.44 13.64
C TYR A 19 -13.88 -22.13 14.99
N TYR A 20 -14.92 -22.83 15.44
CA TYR A 20 -14.84 -23.83 16.50
C TYR A 20 -14.92 -25.24 15.88
N ILE A 21 -13.85 -25.61 15.19
CA ILE A 21 -13.84 -26.70 14.21
C ILE A 21 -13.74 -28.06 14.89
N MET A 22 -14.57 -29.02 14.48
CA MET A 22 -14.42 -30.43 14.88
C MET A 22 -13.08 -31.00 14.40
N GLY A 23 -12.28 -31.52 15.32
CA GLY A 23 -10.94 -32.05 15.03
C GLY A 23 -9.79 -31.04 15.20
N GLY A 24 -10.09 -29.77 15.47
CA GLY A 24 -9.07 -28.79 15.84
C GLY A 24 -8.44 -29.11 17.21
N ASP A 25 -7.15 -28.87 17.34
CA ASP A 25 -6.31 -29.17 18.50
C ASP A 25 -5.69 -27.92 19.16
N LEU A 26 -5.89 -26.75 18.55
CA LEU A 26 -5.39 -25.46 19.03
C LEU A 26 -6.53 -24.52 19.39
N HIS A 27 -6.49 -23.98 20.61
CA HIS A 27 -7.50 -23.11 21.16
C HIS A 27 -6.98 -21.68 21.32
N PHE A 28 -7.75 -20.72 20.82
CA PHE A 28 -7.51 -19.30 21.02
C PHE A 28 -8.69 -18.66 21.75
N LEU A 29 -8.39 -17.66 22.56
CA LEU A 29 -9.38 -16.78 23.17
C LEU A 29 -9.16 -15.36 22.63
N VAL A 30 -10.16 -14.83 21.93
CA VAL A 30 -10.19 -13.46 21.44
C VAL A 30 -11.36 -12.77 22.11
N GLU A 31 -11.08 -11.78 22.96
CA GLU A 31 -12.06 -11.18 23.86
C GLU A 31 -12.79 -12.26 24.69
N LYS A 32 -14.06 -12.56 24.38
CA LYS A 32 -14.89 -13.59 25.04
C LYS A 32 -15.22 -14.77 24.12
N THR A 33 -14.59 -14.82 22.95
CA THR A 33 -14.90 -15.80 21.90
C THR A 33 -13.79 -16.84 21.81
N LEU A 34 -14.18 -18.11 21.95
CA LEU A 34 -13.28 -19.26 21.83
C LEU A 34 -13.22 -19.75 20.38
N PHE A 35 -12.01 -19.93 19.89
CA PHE A 35 -11.73 -20.53 18.60
C PHE A 35 -11.08 -21.89 18.82
N ARG A 36 -11.42 -22.87 17.97
CA ARG A 36 -10.76 -24.17 17.91
C ARG A 36 -10.37 -24.47 16.48
N VAL A 37 -9.07 -24.49 16.22
CA VAL A 37 -8.48 -24.60 14.87
C VAL A 37 -7.36 -25.65 14.87
N HIS A 38 -6.84 -25.97 13.70
CA HIS A 38 -5.72 -26.91 13.55
C HIS A 38 -4.38 -26.20 13.76
N SER A 39 -3.59 -26.71 14.70
CA SER A 39 -2.25 -26.24 15.06
C SER A 39 -1.28 -26.29 13.88
N TYR A 40 -1.50 -27.22 12.95
CA TYR A 40 -0.68 -27.42 11.75
C TYR A 40 -0.37 -26.12 11.00
N PHE A 41 -1.37 -25.28 10.73
CA PHE A 41 -1.16 -24.01 10.00
C PHE A 41 -0.26 -23.04 10.76
N PHE A 42 -0.45 -22.95 12.08
CA PHE A 42 0.30 -22.06 12.95
C PHE A 42 1.74 -22.52 13.16
N ILE A 43 1.96 -23.82 13.34
CA ILE A 43 3.30 -24.41 13.51
C ILE A 43 4.10 -24.34 12.20
N ARG A 44 3.45 -24.61 11.06
CA ARG A 44 4.10 -24.62 9.75
C ARG A 44 4.45 -23.22 9.27
N ASP A 45 3.49 -22.29 9.35
CA ASP A 45 3.60 -21.02 8.62
C ASP A 45 4.02 -19.84 9.49
N SER A 46 3.93 -19.93 10.83
CA SER A 46 4.32 -18.87 11.75
C SER A 46 5.53 -19.23 12.59
N VAL A 47 6.59 -18.43 12.46
CA VAL A 47 7.80 -18.57 13.30
C VAL A 47 7.47 -18.30 14.77
N LYS A 48 6.63 -17.30 15.04
CA LYS A 48 6.21 -16.92 16.39
C LYS A 48 5.38 -18.02 17.06
N PHE A 49 4.32 -18.51 16.39
CA PHE A 49 3.46 -19.54 16.98
C PHE A 49 4.14 -20.89 17.04
N ASN A 50 5.04 -21.23 16.11
CA ASN A 50 5.88 -22.41 16.24
C ASN A 50 6.63 -22.41 17.59
N LYS A 51 7.27 -21.30 17.95
CA LYS A 51 7.99 -21.15 19.24
C LYS A 51 7.07 -21.25 20.44
N ILE A 52 5.91 -20.59 20.41
CA ILE A 52 4.92 -20.60 21.50
C ILE A 52 4.39 -22.02 21.75
N LEU A 53 4.14 -22.77 20.68
CA LEU A 53 3.52 -24.10 20.74
C LEU A 53 4.52 -25.24 20.99
N GLN A 54 5.83 -24.94 21.08
CA GLN A 54 6.80 -25.95 21.45
C GLN A 54 6.58 -26.41 22.89
N PRO A 55 6.77 -27.71 23.20
CA PRO A 55 6.62 -28.20 24.56
C PRO A 55 7.57 -27.46 25.53
N SER A 56 7.01 -26.88 26.59
CA SER A 56 7.82 -26.36 27.71
C SER A 56 8.53 -27.51 28.40
N ALA A 57 9.83 -27.37 28.69
CA ALA A 57 10.62 -28.36 29.43
C ALA A 57 10.21 -28.47 30.92
N THR A 58 9.29 -27.63 31.39
CA THR A 58 8.91 -27.53 32.79
C THR A 58 7.73 -28.45 33.10
N ALA A 59 7.97 -29.48 33.92
CA ALA A 59 6.93 -30.40 34.37
C ALA A 59 5.82 -29.66 35.13
N GLY A 60 4.56 -29.89 34.74
CA GLY A 60 3.37 -29.38 35.44
C GLY A 60 2.72 -28.12 34.85
N GLN A 61 3.28 -27.51 33.80
CA GLN A 61 2.57 -26.44 33.09
C GLN A 61 1.61 -27.02 32.03
N PHE A 62 0.39 -26.49 31.99
CA PHE A 62 -0.57 -26.79 30.92
C PHE A 62 0.00 -26.33 29.58
N ARG A 63 -0.08 -27.19 28.56
CA ARG A 63 0.32 -26.85 27.20
C ARG A 63 -0.46 -25.62 26.74
N GLU A 64 0.27 -24.56 26.37
CA GLU A 64 -0.32 -23.36 25.80
C GLU A 64 -1.07 -23.69 24.50
N GLY A 65 -2.29 -23.17 24.36
CA GLY A 65 -3.19 -23.49 23.25
C GLY A 65 -4.07 -24.72 23.47
N SER A 66 -4.09 -25.29 24.68
CA SER A 66 -5.05 -26.34 25.05
C SER A 66 -6.43 -25.76 25.37
N GLU A 67 -7.45 -26.62 25.49
CA GLU A 67 -8.80 -26.21 25.89
C GLU A 67 -8.82 -25.54 27.28
N SER A 68 -8.01 -26.02 28.22
CA SER A 68 -7.90 -25.49 29.57
C SER A 68 -6.98 -24.27 29.68
N ASN A 69 -6.15 -24.02 28.67
CA ASN A 69 -5.18 -22.92 28.61
C ASN A 69 -5.07 -22.35 27.18
N PRO A 70 -6.15 -21.72 26.66
CA PRO A 70 -6.15 -21.20 25.30
C PRO A 70 -5.18 -20.03 25.16
N ILE A 71 -4.63 -19.83 23.95
CA ILE A 71 -3.80 -18.66 23.66
C ILE A 71 -4.69 -17.43 23.60
N VAL A 72 -4.45 -16.46 24.47
CA VAL A 72 -5.16 -15.18 24.44
C VAL A 72 -4.54 -14.27 23.39
N ILE A 73 -5.37 -13.78 22.45
CA ILE A 73 -4.94 -12.80 21.45
C ILE A 73 -5.51 -11.43 21.82
N PRO A 74 -4.67 -10.49 22.30
CA PRO A 74 -5.13 -9.16 22.65
C PRO A 74 -5.23 -8.24 21.43
N ASP A 75 -5.97 -7.14 21.62
CA ASP A 75 -6.03 -5.99 20.73
C ASP A 75 -6.58 -6.25 19.32
N ILE A 76 -7.42 -7.29 19.17
CA ILE A 76 -8.18 -7.54 17.93
C ILE A 76 -9.59 -8.02 18.26
N SER A 77 -10.52 -7.79 17.34
CA SER A 77 -11.88 -8.34 17.45
C SER A 77 -11.93 -9.82 17.03
N PRO A 78 -12.95 -10.58 17.47
CA PRO A 78 -13.20 -11.93 16.97
C PRO A 78 -13.38 -11.98 15.43
N ASP A 79 -14.00 -10.96 14.84
CA ASP A 79 -14.21 -10.86 13.39
C ASP A 79 -12.89 -10.65 12.63
N ASP A 80 -11.97 -9.88 13.19
CA ASP A 80 -10.64 -9.69 12.60
C ASP A 80 -9.84 -11.00 12.62
N PHE A 81 -9.91 -11.73 13.73
CA PHE A 81 -9.28 -13.05 13.84
C PHE A 81 -9.91 -14.05 12.87
N ALA A 82 -11.23 -14.06 12.76
CA ALA A 82 -11.98 -14.86 11.80
C ALA A 82 -11.59 -14.54 10.34
N THR A 83 -11.36 -13.26 10.03
CA THR A 83 -10.89 -12.79 8.73
C THR A 83 -9.48 -13.30 8.42
N PHE A 84 -8.59 -13.32 9.41
CA PHE A 84 -7.27 -13.92 9.25
C PHE A 84 -7.35 -15.44 9.01
N LEU A 85 -8.14 -16.15 9.80
CA LEU A 85 -8.31 -17.60 9.69
C LEU A 85 -8.88 -18.04 8.34
N TRP A 86 -9.66 -17.18 7.68
CA TRP A 86 -10.23 -17.46 6.37
C TRP A 86 -9.18 -17.85 5.32
N VAL A 87 -7.93 -17.35 5.42
CA VAL A 87 -6.84 -17.74 4.50
C VAL A 87 -6.57 -19.24 4.51
N PHE A 88 -6.72 -19.90 5.65
CA PHE A 88 -6.46 -21.34 5.79
C PHE A 88 -7.69 -22.21 5.51
N TYR A 89 -8.87 -21.67 5.79
CA TYR A 89 -10.13 -22.43 5.78
C TYR A 89 -11.06 -22.05 4.64
N ASN A 90 -10.63 -21.22 3.70
CA ASN A 90 -11.46 -20.80 2.57
C ASN A 90 -12.00 -22.03 1.81
N PRO A 91 -13.32 -22.30 1.86
CA PRO A 91 -13.91 -23.51 1.26
C PRO A 91 -13.97 -23.42 -0.26
N LYS A 92 -13.83 -22.22 -0.83
CA LYS A 92 -13.89 -21.97 -2.27
C LYS A 92 -12.48 -21.60 -2.72
N TYR A 93 -11.75 -22.58 -3.24
CA TYR A 93 -10.40 -22.43 -3.82
C TYR A 93 -10.28 -21.40 -4.96
N THR A 94 -11.38 -20.74 -5.35
CA THR A 94 -11.50 -19.76 -6.43
C THR A 94 -11.88 -18.35 -5.98
N SER A 95 -12.18 -18.08 -4.70
CA SER A 95 -12.83 -16.82 -4.28
C SER A 95 -11.92 -15.81 -3.57
N TYR A 96 -10.62 -15.80 -3.87
CA TYR A 96 -9.73 -14.75 -3.34
C TYR A 96 -9.98 -13.39 -4.00
N ASP A 97 -10.44 -13.38 -5.26
CA ASP A 97 -10.63 -12.18 -6.06
C ASP A 97 -11.76 -11.27 -5.55
N HIS A 98 -12.76 -11.83 -4.87
CA HIS A 98 -13.91 -11.07 -4.35
C HIS A 98 -13.72 -10.53 -2.94
N ALA A 99 -12.65 -10.91 -2.25
CA ALA A 99 -12.39 -10.37 -0.92
C ALA A 99 -12.02 -8.87 -1.02
N PRO A 100 -12.55 -8.03 -0.12
CA PRO A 100 -12.34 -6.59 -0.16
C PRO A 100 -10.90 -6.23 0.22
N VAL A 101 -10.48 -5.02 -0.13
CA VAL A 101 -9.11 -4.53 0.14
C VAL A 101 -8.81 -4.57 1.63
N GLU A 102 -9.77 -4.15 2.45
CA GLU A 102 -9.67 -4.05 3.91
C GLU A 102 -9.34 -5.40 4.54
N SER A 103 -9.95 -6.49 4.07
CA SER A 103 -9.64 -7.84 4.54
C SER A 103 -8.19 -8.21 4.25
N TRP A 104 -7.69 -7.91 3.04
CA TRP A 104 -6.30 -8.20 2.69
C TRP A 104 -5.29 -7.32 3.42
N VAL A 105 -5.61 -6.05 3.67
CA VAL A 105 -4.80 -5.15 4.51
C VAL A 105 -4.71 -5.70 5.93
N LEU A 106 -5.84 -6.11 6.51
CA LEU A 106 -5.89 -6.71 7.85
C LEU A 106 -5.07 -8.00 7.90
N ILE A 107 -5.27 -8.91 6.96
CA ILE A 107 -4.52 -10.17 6.86
C ILE A 107 -3.02 -9.88 6.75
N LEU A 108 -2.61 -8.92 5.93
CA LEU A 108 -1.20 -8.54 5.77
C LEU A 108 -0.59 -8.06 7.09
N LYS A 109 -1.29 -7.17 7.81
CA LYS A 109 -0.84 -6.64 9.11
C LYS A 109 -0.74 -7.74 10.17
N LEU A 110 -1.75 -8.60 10.27
CA LEU A 110 -1.74 -9.71 11.23
C LEU A 110 -0.68 -10.76 10.88
N ALA A 111 -0.50 -11.08 9.60
CA ALA A 111 0.55 -11.98 9.13
C ALA A 111 1.94 -11.43 9.47
N HIS A 112 2.15 -10.13 9.35
CA HIS A 112 3.39 -9.48 9.82
C HIS A 112 3.53 -9.60 11.35
N LYS A 113 2.52 -9.18 12.12
CA LYS A 113 2.51 -9.20 13.61
C LYS A 113 2.76 -10.59 14.20
N TRP A 114 2.33 -11.64 13.50
CA TRP A 114 2.45 -13.03 13.91
C TRP A 114 3.48 -13.82 13.12
N GLU A 115 4.34 -13.16 12.34
CA GLU A 115 5.46 -13.77 11.61
C GLU A 115 5.05 -14.91 10.66
N PHE A 116 3.89 -14.78 10.00
CA PHE A 116 3.46 -15.67 8.92
C PHE A 116 4.01 -15.23 7.57
N VAL A 117 5.24 -15.65 7.25
CA VAL A 117 5.96 -15.16 6.05
C VAL A 117 5.22 -15.45 4.75
N ALA A 118 4.75 -16.70 4.55
CA ALA A 118 4.05 -17.10 3.33
C ALA A 118 2.67 -16.42 3.19
N VAL A 119 1.94 -16.23 4.29
CA VAL A 119 0.65 -15.54 4.30
C VAL A 119 0.85 -14.05 4.02
N LYS A 120 1.92 -13.44 4.58
CA LYS A 120 2.29 -12.04 4.32
C LYS A 120 2.54 -11.81 2.82
N ASP A 121 3.35 -12.65 2.18
CA ASP A 121 3.56 -12.56 0.73
C ASP A 121 2.26 -12.83 -0.06
N CYS A 122 1.42 -13.75 0.41
CA CYS A 122 0.13 -14.01 -0.22
C CYS A 122 -0.78 -12.79 -0.21
N ALA A 123 -0.95 -12.15 0.95
CA ALA A 123 -1.78 -10.96 1.09
C ALA A 123 -1.24 -9.79 0.25
N ALA A 124 0.07 -9.57 0.23
CA ALA A 124 0.69 -8.55 -0.62
C ALA A 124 0.39 -8.81 -2.11
N ARG A 125 0.55 -10.05 -2.57
CA ARG A 125 0.26 -10.42 -3.96
C ARG A 125 -1.22 -10.21 -4.34
N GLN A 126 -2.13 -10.43 -3.40
CA GLN A 126 -3.55 -10.18 -3.61
C GLN A 126 -3.87 -8.68 -3.64
N LEU A 127 -3.18 -7.86 -2.85
CA LEU A 127 -3.32 -6.40 -2.91
C LEU A 127 -2.80 -5.79 -4.22
N GLU A 128 -1.84 -6.45 -4.90
CA GLU A 128 -1.40 -6.04 -6.25
C GLU A 128 -2.50 -6.16 -7.30
N THR A 129 -3.50 -7.04 -7.11
CA THR A 129 -4.62 -7.18 -8.05
C THR A 129 -5.73 -6.16 -7.82
N LYS A 130 -5.65 -5.37 -6.74
CA LYS A 130 -6.69 -4.42 -6.32
C LYS A 130 -6.39 -3.00 -6.79
N THR A 131 -7.39 -2.37 -7.39
CA THR A 131 -7.32 -0.97 -7.88
C THR A 131 -7.71 0.07 -6.84
N ASP A 132 -8.43 -0.35 -5.79
CA ASP A 132 -9.12 0.57 -4.88
C ASP A 132 -8.22 1.11 -3.76
N ILE A 133 -6.94 0.74 -3.76
CA ILE A 133 -5.90 1.30 -2.90
C ILE A 133 -4.91 2.09 -3.76
N SER A 134 -4.68 3.35 -3.41
CA SER A 134 -3.77 4.22 -4.15
C SER A 134 -2.32 3.73 -4.03
N VAL A 135 -1.48 4.13 -4.98
CA VAL A 135 -0.04 3.79 -4.97
C VAL A 135 0.65 4.29 -3.70
N ALA A 136 0.27 5.47 -3.20
CA ALA A 136 0.86 6.06 -1.99
C ALA A 136 0.42 5.31 -0.72
N GLU A 137 -0.87 4.97 -0.59
CA GLU A 137 -1.37 4.16 0.52
C GLU A 137 -0.75 2.77 0.54
N ARG A 138 -0.67 2.13 -0.63
CA ARG A 138 -0.03 0.82 -0.76
C ARG A 138 1.44 0.88 -0.37
N LEU A 139 2.18 1.90 -0.82
CA LEU A 139 3.58 2.09 -0.47
C LEU A 139 3.75 2.26 1.05
N ARG A 140 2.93 3.12 1.68
CA ARG A 140 2.97 3.34 3.13
C ARG A 140 2.72 2.04 3.91
N LEU A 141 1.69 1.29 3.51
CA LEU A 141 1.34 0.01 4.12
C LEU A 141 2.49 -1.01 3.99
N TYR A 142 3.07 -1.11 2.81
CA TYR A 142 4.13 -2.07 2.52
C TYR A 142 5.43 -1.75 3.26
N GLN A 143 5.74 -0.46 3.46
CA GLN A 143 6.82 -0.03 4.35
C GLN A 143 6.51 -0.38 5.81
N GLU A 144 5.26 -0.18 6.27
CA GLU A 144 4.84 -0.49 7.65
C GLU A 144 4.99 -1.99 7.98
N VAL A 145 4.66 -2.89 7.04
CA VAL A 145 4.69 -4.35 7.25
C VAL A 145 5.95 -5.03 6.68
N GLU A 146 6.92 -4.23 6.24
CA GLU A 146 8.24 -4.69 5.77
C GLU A 146 8.14 -5.82 4.73
N VAL A 147 7.36 -5.61 3.68
CA VAL A 147 7.33 -6.56 2.54
C VAL A 147 8.63 -6.50 1.75
N ASP A 148 8.85 -7.48 0.87
CA ASP A 148 10.03 -7.51 0.02
C ASP A 148 10.18 -6.23 -0.83
N SER A 149 11.33 -5.59 -0.68
CA SER A 149 11.58 -4.27 -1.27
C SER A 149 11.63 -4.32 -2.79
N ASP A 150 12.37 -5.26 -3.36
CA ASP A 150 12.59 -5.36 -4.80
C ASP A 150 11.30 -5.76 -5.53
N LYS A 151 10.52 -6.65 -4.91
CA LYS A 151 9.28 -7.17 -5.48
C LYS A 151 8.12 -6.19 -5.38
N TYR A 152 7.98 -5.45 -4.28
CA TYR A 152 6.78 -4.65 -4.02
C TYR A 152 7.04 -3.15 -3.81
N ILE A 153 8.12 -2.76 -3.13
CA ILE A 153 8.39 -1.33 -2.82
C ILE A 153 8.95 -0.59 -4.04
N VAL A 154 9.99 -1.13 -4.68
CA VAL A 154 10.67 -0.51 -5.83
C VAL A 154 9.70 -0.24 -6.99
N PRO A 155 8.78 -1.15 -7.37
CA PRO A 155 7.76 -0.87 -8.38
C PRO A 155 6.86 0.33 -8.04
N LEU A 156 6.48 0.50 -6.77
CA LEU A 156 5.63 1.61 -6.33
C LEU A 156 6.41 2.94 -6.36
N PHE A 157 7.67 2.95 -5.91
CA PHE A 157 8.56 4.10 -6.10
C PHE A 157 8.69 4.48 -7.58
N LYS A 158 8.92 3.49 -8.45
CA LYS A 158 9.00 3.71 -9.90
C LYS A 158 7.70 4.30 -10.45
N ALA A 159 6.54 3.78 -10.02
CA ALA A 159 5.24 4.30 -10.43
C ALA A 159 5.09 5.78 -10.04
N LEU A 160 5.38 6.14 -8.78
CA LEU A 160 5.32 7.52 -8.29
C LEU A 160 6.34 8.43 -8.98
N CYS A 161 7.54 7.94 -9.29
CA CYS A 161 8.56 8.72 -9.98
C CYS A 161 8.23 9.01 -11.45
N LYS A 162 7.54 8.07 -12.12
CA LYS A 162 7.14 8.19 -13.53
C LYS A 162 5.93 9.11 -13.77
N ARG A 163 5.10 9.39 -12.75
CA ARG A 163 3.94 10.29 -12.90
C ARG A 163 4.35 11.67 -13.41
N ASP A 164 3.54 12.30 -14.25
CA ASP A 164 3.82 13.66 -14.71
C ASP A 164 3.69 14.69 -13.58
N ILE A 165 2.73 14.46 -12.67
CA ILE A 165 2.44 15.34 -11.53
C ILE A 165 3.29 14.94 -10.31
N PRO A 166 3.80 15.90 -9.51
CA PRO A 166 4.47 15.61 -8.23
C PRO A 166 3.52 14.97 -7.21
N LEU A 167 4.05 14.55 -6.07
CA LEU A 167 3.24 14.10 -4.95
C LEU A 167 2.33 15.24 -4.48
N THR A 168 1.09 14.90 -4.17
CA THR A 168 0.19 15.84 -3.49
C THR A 168 0.61 16.05 -2.04
N LEU A 169 0.11 17.11 -1.41
CA LEU A 169 0.38 17.35 0.01
C LEU A 169 -0.15 16.21 0.90
N GLU A 170 -1.31 15.65 0.58
CA GLU A 170 -1.91 14.55 1.34
C GLU A 170 -1.09 13.26 1.19
N GLU A 171 -0.66 12.92 -0.03
CA GLU A 171 0.29 11.80 -0.23
C GLU A 171 1.61 12.04 0.52
N SER A 172 2.11 13.28 0.52
CA SER A 172 3.36 13.62 1.19
C SER A 172 3.26 13.45 2.71
N LYS A 173 2.14 13.87 3.31
CA LYS A 173 1.87 13.65 4.74
C LYS A 173 1.78 12.16 5.08
N LEU A 174 1.11 11.38 4.23
CA LEU A 174 0.93 9.94 4.41
C LEU A 174 2.26 9.18 4.36
N LEU A 175 3.12 9.50 3.39
CA LEU A 175 4.37 8.79 3.12
C LEU A 175 5.51 9.16 4.09
N GLY A 176 5.43 10.34 4.70
CA GLY A 176 6.47 10.86 5.58
C GLY A 176 7.67 11.44 4.83
N ILE A 177 8.48 12.23 5.56
CA ILE A 177 9.52 13.08 4.95
C ILE A 177 10.62 12.27 4.23
N GLU A 178 11.02 11.12 4.76
CA GLU A 178 12.08 10.29 4.17
C GLU A 178 11.67 9.77 2.80
N THR A 179 10.47 9.18 2.70
CA THR A 179 9.93 8.66 1.43
C THR A 179 9.72 9.79 0.42
N VAL A 180 9.20 10.94 0.86
CA VAL A 180 9.02 12.13 0.01
C VAL A 180 10.36 12.63 -0.52
N TYR A 181 11.38 12.73 0.34
CA TYR A 181 12.73 13.13 -0.06
C TYR A 181 13.30 12.19 -1.12
N LEU A 182 13.18 10.88 -0.92
CA LEU A 182 13.67 9.87 -1.87
C LEU A 182 12.93 9.95 -3.21
N ILE A 183 11.60 10.06 -3.20
CA ILE A 183 10.80 10.18 -4.43
C ILE A 183 11.16 11.46 -5.17
N SER A 184 11.21 12.61 -4.50
CA SER A 184 11.52 13.89 -5.12
C SER A 184 12.94 13.91 -5.70
N THR A 185 13.93 13.41 -4.95
CA THR A 185 15.32 13.29 -5.41
C THR A 185 15.43 12.37 -6.62
N ALA A 186 14.76 11.21 -6.59
CA ALA A 186 14.74 10.29 -7.72
C ALA A 186 14.07 10.93 -8.94
N ARG A 187 12.93 11.62 -8.75
CA ARG A 187 12.20 12.33 -9.81
C ARG A 187 13.03 13.40 -10.48
N GLU A 188 13.78 14.18 -9.70
CA GLU A 188 14.68 15.21 -10.20
C GLU A 188 15.83 14.60 -11.02
N LYS A 189 16.50 13.58 -10.47
CA LYS A 189 17.58 12.86 -11.18
C LYS A 189 17.12 12.17 -12.45
N LEU A 190 15.91 11.62 -12.48
CA LEU A 190 15.34 10.92 -13.65
C LEU A 190 14.89 11.88 -14.75
N ARG A 191 14.62 13.15 -14.41
CA ARG A 191 14.22 14.20 -15.38
C ARG A 191 15.39 15.09 -15.80
N ALA A 192 16.49 15.05 -15.06
CA ALA A 192 17.76 15.67 -15.43
C ALA A 192 18.29 15.10 -16.76
N VAL A 193 19.10 15.90 -17.46
CA VAL A 193 19.83 15.44 -18.65
C VAL A 193 20.88 14.40 -18.21
N PRO A 194 20.98 13.22 -18.86
CA PRO A 194 21.88 12.14 -18.41
C PRO A 194 23.36 12.54 -18.27
N SER A 195 23.83 13.53 -19.04
CA SER A 195 25.21 14.01 -19.02
C SER A 195 25.58 14.83 -17.79
N ASP A 196 24.61 15.37 -17.05
CA ASP A 196 24.86 16.38 -16.02
C ASP A 196 25.07 15.75 -14.62
N GLY A 197 25.32 14.45 -14.56
CA GLY A 197 25.54 13.72 -13.31
C GLY A 197 24.31 13.68 -12.39
N GLY A 198 23.10 13.79 -12.98
CA GLY A 198 21.84 13.83 -12.24
C GLY A 198 21.48 15.21 -11.67
N LYS A 199 22.14 16.28 -12.12
CA LYS A 199 21.74 17.67 -11.81
C LYS A 199 20.56 18.09 -12.69
N SER A 200 19.56 18.75 -12.11
CA SER A 200 18.41 19.31 -12.83
C SER A 200 18.50 20.84 -12.87
N PRO A 201 19.35 21.45 -13.72
CA PRO A 201 19.46 22.90 -13.79
C PRO A 201 18.15 23.54 -14.27
N LEU A 202 17.89 24.78 -13.85
CA LEU A 202 16.80 25.57 -14.39
C LEU A 202 17.03 25.82 -15.90
N PRO A 203 15.96 25.98 -16.70
CA PRO A 203 16.07 26.42 -18.09
C PRO A 203 16.86 27.73 -18.20
N ARG A 204 17.68 27.85 -19.25
CA ARG A 204 18.59 29.00 -19.42
C ARG A 204 17.86 30.33 -19.66
N ASP A 205 16.62 30.25 -20.13
CA ASP A 205 15.72 31.34 -20.48
C ASP A 205 14.64 31.58 -19.42
N LEU A 206 14.76 30.95 -18.24
CA LEU A 206 13.83 31.18 -17.13
C LEU A 206 14.18 32.49 -16.42
N GLU A 207 13.24 33.44 -16.41
CA GLU A 207 13.39 34.72 -15.73
C GLU A 207 13.09 34.60 -14.21
N ASP A 208 13.74 35.42 -13.38
CA ASP A 208 13.55 35.43 -11.92
C ASP A 208 12.08 35.72 -11.51
N GLU A 209 11.36 36.45 -12.34
CA GLU A 209 9.94 36.76 -12.15
C GLU A 209 9.06 35.52 -12.30
N ASP A 210 9.42 34.60 -13.21
CA ASP A 210 8.73 33.32 -13.37
C ASP A 210 9.00 32.38 -12.20
N VAL A 211 10.24 32.39 -11.68
CA VAL A 211 10.62 31.67 -10.45
C VAL A 211 9.80 32.19 -9.27
N THR A 212 9.78 33.51 -9.08
CA THR A 212 9.04 34.17 -8.00
C THR A 212 7.55 33.85 -8.09
N ARG A 213 6.93 33.98 -9.28
CA ARG A 213 5.52 33.65 -9.50
C ARG A 213 5.21 32.20 -9.15
N THR A 214 6.10 31.28 -9.53
CA THR A 214 5.93 29.84 -9.23
C THR A 214 5.96 29.60 -7.72
N ILE A 215 6.90 30.20 -6.99
CA ILE A 215 7.01 30.07 -5.53
C ILE A 215 5.78 30.66 -4.83
N LEU A 216 5.36 31.88 -5.21
CA LEU A 216 4.20 32.54 -4.60
C LEU A 216 2.92 31.72 -4.78
N ASN A 217 2.70 31.15 -5.97
CA ASN A 217 1.55 30.28 -6.23
C ASN A 217 1.55 29.00 -5.37
N LEU A 218 2.73 28.48 -5.00
CA LEU A 218 2.84 27.31 -4.13
C LEU A 218 2.63 27.67 -2.66
N LEU A 219 3.13 28.83 -2.21
CA LEU A 219 3.00 29.30 -0.82
C LEU A 219 1.58 29.78 -0.50
N ASP A 220 0.91 30.42 -1.45
CA ASP A 220 -0.49 30.84 -1.32
C ASP A 220 -1.31 30.51 -2.58
N PRO A 221 -1.81 29.26 -2.68
CA PRO A 221 -2.61 28.82 -3.82
C PRO A 221 -3.95 29.57 -3.97
N LYS A 222 -4.45 30.21 -2.89
CA LYS A 222 -5.75 30.90 -2.91
C LYS A 222 -5.62 32.30 -3.50
N ALA A 223 -4.56 33.04 -3.16
CA ALA A 223 -4.27 34.35 -3.74
C ALA A 223 -4.01 34.29 -5.26
N ALA A 224 -3.48 33.17 -5.77
CA ALA A 224 -3.24 32.96 -7.20
C ALA A 224 -4.54 32.90 -8.04
N ASN A 225 -5.65 32.41 -7.46
CA ASN A 225 -6.93 32.27 -8.15
C ASN A 225 -7.70 33.59 -8.25
N ASP A 226 -7.54 34.50 -7.28
CA ASP A 226 -8.19 35.82 -7.30
C ASP A 226 -7.58 36.76 -8.37
N ASN A 227 -6.29 36.61 -8.68
CA ASN A 227 -5.60 37.42 -9.69
C ASN A 227 -5.91 37.03 -11.15
N GLN A 228 -6.50 35.84 -11.42
CA GLN A 228 -6.93 35.47 -12.77
C GLN A 228 -8.22 36.17 -13.22
N ASN A 229 -8.98 36.75 -12.29
CA ASN A 229 -10.18 37.55 -12.60
C ASN A 229 -9.87 39.04 -12.89
N GLY A 230 -8.58 39.45 -12.87
CA GLY A 230 -8.19 40.86 -12.82
C GLY A 230 -7.26 41.40 -13.91
N LEU A 231 -6.73 40.59 -14.85
CA LEU A 231 -5.85 41.11 -15.91
C LEU A 231 -6.50 41.10 -17.31
N PRO A 232 -6.44 42.21 -18.07
CA PRO A 232 -7.01 42.28 -19.41
C PRO A 232 -6.15 41.51 -20.41
N SER A 233 -6.84 40.84 -21.34
CA SER A 233 -6.28 40.17 -22.53
C SER A 233 -5.28 41.08 -23.25
N ARG A 234 -4.01 40.68 -23.33
CA ARG A 234 -3.02 41.31 -24.22
C ARG A 234 -3.39 40.96 -25.66
N SER A 235 -3.88 41.96 -26.38
CA SER A 235 -4.12 41.93 -27.81
C SER A 235 -2.81 41.79 -28.59
N ASP A 236 -2.64 40.67 -29.27
CA ASP A 236 -1.58 40.48 -30.26
C ASP A 236 -1.85 41.34 -31.49
N THR A 237 -1.17 42.49 -31.55
CA THR A 237 -1.03 43.28 -32.78
C THR A 237 0.41 43.16 -33.27
N LYS A 238 0.69 42.21 -34.18
CA LYS A 238 1.93 42.23 -34.98
C LYS A 238 1.74 41.63 -36.39
N LYS A 239 1.19 42.48 -37.26
CA LYS A 239 1.71 42.87 -38.57
C LYS A 239 2.60 41.83 -39.29
N ARG A 240 2.00 40.99 -40.14
CA ARG A 240 2.70 40.23 -41.18
C ARG A 240 3.11 41.16 -42.33
N ARG A 241 4.41 41.32 -42.56
CA ARG A 241 5.00 41.80 -43.83
C ARG A 241 5.19 40.60 -44.74
N ASN A 242 4.55 40.60 -45.91
CA ASN A 242 4.85 39.68 -47.01
C ASN A 242 6.08 40.21 -47.77
N GLY A 243 7.05 39.33 -48.00
CA GLY A 243 8.24 39.55 -48.82
C GLY A 243 8.71 38.22 -49.42
N THR A 244 8.72 38.19 -50.74
CA THR A 244 8.86 37.09 -51.71
C THR A 244 10.18 36.32 -51.71
N SER A 245 10.14 35.01 -52.03
CA SER A 245 11.01 34.22 -52.95
C SER A 245 11.10 32.75 -52.46
N ALA A 246 10.49 31.77 -53.14
CA ALA A 246 10.89 31.08 -54.38
C ALA A 246 11.97 29.99 -54.18
N SER A 247 11.55 28.71 -54.24
CA SER A 247 12.17 27.52 -54.89
C SER A 247 11.38 26.27 -54.44
N LYS A 248 10.48 25.71 -55.25
CA LYS A 248 10.65 24.68 -56.31
C LYS A 248 11.06 23.28 -55.81
N ASP A 249 10.18 22.34 -56.19
CA ASP A 249 10.34 20.89 -56.39
C ASP A 249 10.59 20.04 -55.12
N THR A 250 9.84 18.97 -54.82
CA THR A 250 9.42 17.86 -55.70
C THR A 250 8.10 17.23 -55.23
N GLN A 251 7.21 16.93 -56.18
CA GLN A 251 6.04 16.07 -56.00
C GLN A 251 6.44 14.59 -55.89
N ASP A 252 6.02 13.99 -54.79
CA ASP A 252 5.16 12.82 -54.67
C ASP A 252 5.24 11.63 -55.65
N SER A 253 5.21 10.47 -54.99
CA SER A 253 4.61 9.18 -55.33
C SER A 253 5.00 8.43 -56.61
N THR A 254 5.57 7.24 -56.40
CA THR A 254 4.92 6.00 -56.88
C THR A 254 5.33 4.80 -56.06
N SER A 255 4.30 4.11 -55.59
CA SER A 255 4.28 2.80 -54.96
C SER A 255 4.37 1.70 -56.00
N LYS A 256 5.08 0.59 -55.69
CA LYS A 256 4.59 -0.81 -55.74
C LYS A 256 5.70 -1.86 -55.96
N THR A 257 5.61 -2.87 -55.09
CA THR A 257 5.75 -4.33 -55.33
C THR A 257 7.08 -4.95 -55.79
N GLY A 258 7.53 -5.93 -54.99
CA GLY A 258 7.77 -7.28 -55.52
C GLY A 258 9.14 -7.91 -55.25
N GLY A 259 9.19 -8.87 -54.31
CA GLY A 259 9.63 -10.25 -54.56
C GLY A 259 11.13 -10.62 -54.64
N ASN A 260 11.45 -11.68 -53.88
CA ASN A 260 12.50 -12.70 -54.08
C ASN A 260 13.99 -12.31 -53.94
N SER A 261 14.63 -12.67 -52.83
CA SER A 261 15.27 -13.99 -52.55
C SER A 261 16.04 -13.91 -51.24
#